data_AF-A0A1V8YHR9-F1
#
_entry.id   AF-A0A1V8YHR9-F1
#
_cell.length_a   1.000
_cell.length_b   1.000
_cell.length_c   1.000
_cell.angle_alpha   90.00
_cell.angle_beta   90.00
_cell.angle_gamma   90.00
#
_symmetry.space_group_name_H-M   'P 1'
#
loop_
_entity.id
_entity.type
_entity.pdbx_description
1 polymer ?
#
loop_
_entity_poly.entity_id
_entity_poly.type
_entity_poly.pdbx_seq_one_letter_code
_entity_poly.pdbx_strand_id
1 'polypeptide(L)'
;MKRITCIILLLIGLLFVGVKYHELQEKYHNQEATITKLKKEKSEKTVVISETPTDSNREKGDKTKEILESFVDAYVNFHSIDDRNQSLMDFVTEGCQKENALDIEIHADFDSKGTIESSYQSVSDPDDFIVLGREESRGASHEFLMNVHFINDKIDSYNYKYMRQN
;
A
#
# COMPACT_ATOMS: atom_id res chain seq x y z
N MET A 1 30.04 43.39 -5.93
CA MET A 1 30.02 42.25 -6.89
C MET A 1 29.71 40.91 -6.22
N LYS A 2 30.42 40.48 -5.16
CA LYS A 2 30.19 39.17 -4.49
C LYS A 2 28.76 38.89 -3.99
N ARG A 3 28.04 39.92 -3.51
CA ARG A 3 26.67 39.79 -2.98
C ARG A 3 25.61 39.54 -4.05
N ILE A 4 25.82 40.02 -5.28
CA ILE A 4 24.88 39.84 -6.40
C ILE A 4 25.01 38.42 -6.97
N THR A 5 26.23 37.86 -6.98
CA THR A 5 26.50 36.48 -7.41
C THR A 5 25.82 35.43 -6.53
N CYS A 6 25.77 35.65 -5.20
CA CYS A 6 25.06 34.74 -4.28
C CYS A 6 23.54 34.73 -4.49
N ILE A 7 22.94 35.88 -4.83
CA ILE A 7 21.49 35.99 -5.08
C ILE A 7 21.11 35.28 -6.37
N ILE A 8 21.94 35.39 -7.42
CA ILE A 8 21.71 34.70 -8.70
C ILE A 8 21.83 33.17 -8.52
N LEU A 9 22.79 32.68 -7.74
CA LEU A 9 22.91 31.25 -7.46
C LEU A 9 21.73 30.70 -6.64
N LEU A 10 21.20 31.46 -5.68
CA LEU A 10 20.00 31.07 -4.93
C LEU A 10 18.76 30.99 -5.81
N LEU A 11 18.57 31.93 -6.75
CA LEU A 11 17.44 31.92 -7.68
C LEU A 11 17.51 30.76 -8.68
N ILE A 12 18.70 30.40 -9.16
CA ILE A 12 18.90 29.23 -10.04
C ILE A 12 18.64 27.92 -9.28
N GLY A 13 19.07 27.83 -8.02
CA GLY A 13 18.79 26.67 -7.16
C GLY A 13 17.29 26.47 -6.92
N LEU A 14 16.54 27.54 -6.66
CA LEU A 14 15.09 27.46 -6.47
C LEU A 14 14.35 27.03 -7.75
N LEU A 15 14.80 27.48 -8.93
CA LEU A 15 14.25 27.05 -10.21
C LEU A 15 14.50 25.55 -10.47
N PHE A 16 15.69 25.04 -10.16
CA PHE A 16 16.02 23.62 -10.34
C PHE A 16 15.20 22.69 -9.42
N VAL A 17 14.98 23.11 -8.16
CA VAL A 17 14.14 22.35 -7.21
C VAL A 17 12.68 22.34 -7.66
N GLY A 18 12.16 23.47 -8.14
CA GLY A 18 10.79 23.58 -8.65
C GLY A 18 10.48 22.69 -9.85
N VAL A 19 11.42 22.61 -10.82
CA VAL A 19 11.27 21.73 -12.00
C VAL A 19 11.29 20.26 -11.60
N LYS A 20 12.18 19.86 -10.67
CA LYS A 20 12.22 18.48 -10.16
C LYS A 20 10.97 18.09 -9.39
N TYR A 21 10.41 19.01 -8.61
CA TYR A 21 9.13 18.79 -7.92
C TYR A 21 7.96 18.61 -8.90
N HIS A 22 7.93 19.39 -9.98
CA HIS A 22 6.89 19.29 -11.01
C HIS A 22 6.98 17.96 -11.78
N GLU A 23 8.19 17.52 -12.17
CA GLU A 23 8.41 16.22 -12.82
C GLU A 23 7.94 15.05 -11.94
N LEU A 24 8.19 15.12 -10.62
CA LEU A 24 7.69 14.11 -9.67
C LEU A 24 6.16 14.06 -9.64
N GLN A 25 5.51 15.22 -9.51
CA GLN A 25 4.05 15.31 -9.45
C GLN A 25 3.39 14.78 -10.72
N GLU A 26 3.96 15.09 -11.89
CA GLU A 26 3.46 14.59 -13.18
C GLU A 26 3.61 13.07 -13.31
N LYS A 27 4.70 12.50 -12.77
CA LYS A 27 4.92 11.04 -12.74
C LYS A 27 3.91 10.34 -11.82
N TYR A 28 3.65 10.89 -10.63
CA TYR A 28 2.62 10.36 -9.71
C TYR A 28 1.23 10.41 -10.34
N HIS A 29 0.87 11.53 -10.99
CA HIS A 29 -0.45 11.69 -11.57
C HIS A 29 -0.68 10.78 -12.79
N ASN A 30 0.33 10.57 -13.64
CA ASN A 30 0.25 9.62 -14.75
C ASN A 30 0.17 8.16 -14.29
N GLN A 31 0.81 7.82 -13.16
CA GLN A 31 0.69 6.51 -12.55
C GLN A 31 -0.72 6.29 -12.00
N GLU A 32 -1.34 7.28 -11.35
CA GLU A 32 -2.75 7.22 -10.93
C GLU A 32 -3.72 7.05 -12.09
N ALA A 33 -3.50 7.75 -13.21
CA ALA A 33 -4.33 7.61 -14.41
C ALA A 33 -4.23 6.21 -15.05
N THR A 34 -3.04 5.61 -15.01
CA THR A 34 -2.78 4.25 -15.52
C THR A 34 -3.42 3.19 -14.63
N ILE A 35 -3.29 3.33 -13.31
CA ILE A 35 -3.95 2.48 -12.31
C ILE A 35 -5.47 2.59 -12.39
N THR A 36 -6.00 3.78 -12.69
CA THR A 36 -7.45 4.01 -12.86
C THR A 36 -8.00 3.31 -14.09
N LYS A 37 -7.24 3.26 -15.20
CA LYS A 37 -7.63 2.48 -16.39
C LYS A 37 -7.65 0.99 -16.11
N LEU A 38 -6.63 0.46 -15.43
CA LEU A 38 -6.55 -0.96 -15.04
C LEU A 38 -7.65 -1.37 -14.05
N LYS A 39 -8.05 -0.48 -13.13
CA LYS A 39 -9.18 -0.70 -12.20
C LYS A 39 -10.54 -0.82 -12.89
N LYS A 40 -10.73 -0.13 -14.02
CA LYS A 40 -11.99 -0.18 -14.77
C LYS A 40 -12.21 -1.54 -15.47
N GLU A 41 -11.12 -2.26 -15.76
CA GLU A 41 -11.19 -3.58 -16.41
C GLU A 41 -11.42 -4.73 -15.41
N LYS A 42 -11.06 -4.56 -14.13
CA LYS A 42 -11.17 -5.63 -13.10
C LYS A 42 -12.50 -5.65 -12.32
N SER A 43 -13.36 -4.63 -12.48
CA SER A 43 -14.52 -4.38 -11.59
C SER A 43 -15.83 -5.12 -11.92
N GLU A 44 -15.86 -6.12 -12.80
CA GLU A 44 -17.10 -6.83 -13.19
C GLU A 44 -17.46 -8.07 -12.35
N LYS A 45 -16.72 -8.40 -11.28
CA LYS A 45 -17.01 -9.60 -10.47
C LYS A 45 -17.61 -9.24 -9.11
N THR A 46 -18.95 -9.28 -9.02
CA THR A 46 -19.73 -9.16 -7.78
C THR A 46 -19.41 -10.31 -6.83
N VAL A 47 -19.04 -10.00 -5.57
CA VAL A 47 -18.70 -10.99 -4.53
C VAL A 47 -19.88 -11.14 -3.56
N VAL A 48 -20.29 -12.39 -3.31
CA VAL A 48 -21.36 -12.81 -2.39
C VAL A 48 -20.75 -13.43 -1.12
N ILE A 49 -21.31 -13.12 0.05
CA ILE A 49 -20.78 -13.41 1.40
C ILE A 49 -21.60 -14.53 2.08
N SER A 50 -20.95 -15.47 2.80
CA SER A 50 -21.52 -16.46 3.73
C SER A 50 -20.44 -17.22 4.54
N GLU A 51 -20.83 -17.88 5.63
CA GLU A 51 -19.97 -18.28 6.77
C GLU A 51 -19.43 -19.73 6.80
N THR A 52 -18.26 -19.88 7.44
CA THR A 52 -17.59 -21.00 8.19
C THR A 52 -17.16 -22.34 7.52
N PRO A 53 -15.85 -22.71 7.57
CA PRO A 53 -15.35 -24.05 7.18
C PRO A 53 -14.90 -24.99 8.35
N THR A 54 -14.80 -26.28 8.02
CA THR A 54 -14.55 -27.49 8.84
C THR A 54 -13.09 -27.67 9.33
N ASP A 55 -12.87 -28.53 10.36
CA ASP A 55 -11.67 -28.66 11.21
C ASP A 55 -10.27 -28.72 10.54
N SER A 56 -10.07 -29.39 9.39
CA SER A 56 -8.74 -29.40 8.74
C SER A 56 -8.41 -28.11 7.98
N ASN A 57 -9.45 -27.36 7.60
CA ASN A 57 -9.30 -26.02 7.01
C ASN A 57 -9.06 -24.95 8.09
N ARG A 58 -9.27 -25.26 9.38
CA ARG A 58 -9.05 -24.31 10.48
C ARG A 58 -7.56 -24.03 10.67
N GLU A 59 -6.71 -25.06 10.73
CA GLU A 59 -5.27 -24.86 10.97
C GLU A 59 -4.58 -24.10 9.83
N LYS A 60 -4.92 -24.42 8.57
CA LYS A 60 -4.46 -23.63 7.40
C LYS A 60 -5.04 -22.22 7.43
N GLY A 61 -6.32 -22.07 7.77
CA GLY A 61 -6.99 -20.77 7.88
C GLY A 61 -6.39 -19.87 8.95
N ASP A 62 -6.01 -20.43 10.10
CA ASP A 62 -5.40 -19.71 11.22
C ASP A 62 -4.01 -19.18 10.82
N LYS A 63 -3.18 -20.01 10.18
CA LYS A 63 -1.86 -19.58 9.68
C LYS A 63 -1.98 -18.49 8.61
N THR A 64 -2.89 -18.62 7.65
CA THR A 64 -3.11 -17.58 6.62
C THR A 64 -3.57 -16.28 7.25
N LYS A 65 -4.43 -16.35 8.28
CA LYS A 65 -4.91 -15.18 9.01
C LYS A 65 -3.79 -14.49 9.79
N GLU A 66 -2.91 -15.24 10.45
CA GLU A 66 -1.73 -14.68 11.13
C GLU A 66 -0.79 -13.96 10.16
N ILE A 67 -0.57 -14.54 8.96
CA ILE A 67 0.23 -13.90 7.91
C ILE A 67 -0.44 -12.61 7.43
N LEU A 68 -1.76 -12.65 7.20
CA LEU A 68 -2.54 -11.48 6.78
C LEU A 68 -2.44 -10.35 7.82
N GLU A 69 -2.70 -10.65 9.09
CA GLU A 69 -2.65 -9.67 10.17
C GLU A 69 -1.25 -9.07 10.32
N SER A 70 -0.21 -9.91 10.29
CA SER A 70 1.18 -9.45 10.39
C SER A 70 1.59 -8.57 9.20
N PHE A 71 1.17 -8.93 7.99
CA PHE A 71 1.41 -8.15 6.79
C PHE A 71 0.72 -6.78 6.86
N VAL A 72 -0.56 -6.75 7.22
CA VAL A 72 -1.31 -5.49 7.29
C VAL A 72 -0.77 -4.60 8.41
N ASP A 73 -0.45 -5.18 9.57
CA ASP A 73 0.17 -4.45 10.67
C ASP A 73 1.48 -3.79 10.23
N ALA A 74 2.39 -4.55 9.61
CA ALA A 74 3.64 -4.04 9.06
C ALA A 74 3.43 -2.97 7.97
N TYR A 75 2.34 -3.08 7.19
CA TYR A 75 2.02 -2.11 6.15
C TYR A 75 1.60 -0.75 6.71
N VAL A 76 0.84 -0.73 7.81
CA VAL A 76 0.25 0.49 8.39
C VAL A 76 1.00 1.03 9.61
N ASN A 77 1.95 0.27 10.15
CA ASN A 77 2.79 0.67 11.28
C ASN A 77 4.27 0.73 10.85
N PHE A 78 4.75 1.92 10.51
CA PHE A 78 6.12 2.13 10.03
C PHE A 78 6.67 3.51 10.36
N HIS A 79 7.99 3.67 10.26
CA HIS A 79 8.70 4.95 10.49
C HIS A 79 9.22 5.62 9.21
N SER A 80 9.41 4.83 8.16
CA SER A 80 9.71 5.31 6.81
C SER A 80 9.11 4.35 5.78
N ILE A 81 8.99 4.81 4.53
CA ILE A 81 8.53 3.93 3.45
C ILE A 81 9.53 2.79 3.20
N ASP A 82 10.82 3.03 3.38
CA ASP A 82 11.86 2.01 3.20
C ASP A 82 11.75 0.94 4.29
N ASP A 83 11.54 1.33 5.55
CA ASP A 83 11.29 0.39 6.66
C ASP A 83 10.06 -0.48 6.41
N ARG A 84 8.97 0.15 5.93
CA ARG A 84 7.76 -0.57 5.54
C ARG A 84 8.07 -1.56 4.43
N ASN A 85 8.66 -1.12 3.32
CA ASN A 85 8.91 -1.99 2.19
C ASN A 85 9.78 -3.20 2.58
N GLN A 86 10.81 -2.98 3.39
CA GLN A 86 11.68 -4.04 3.89
C GLN A 86 10.94 -5.04 4.79
N SER A 87 10.02 -4.57 5.65
CA SER A 87 9.22 -5.44 6.52
C SER A 87 8.21 -6.28 5.75
N LEU A 88 7.78 -5.83 4.56
CA LEU A 88 6.79 -6.53 3.74
C LEU A 88 7.37 -7.69 2.92
N MET A 89 8.68 -7.69 2.65
CA MET A 89 9.34 -8.58 1.68
C MET A 89 9.05 -10.07 1.90
N ASP A 90 9.07 -10.52 3.14
CA ASP A 90 8.94 -11.94 3.47
C ASP A 90 7.52 -12.46 3.26
N PHE A 91 6.51 -11.59 3.37
CA PHE A 91 5.10 -11.94 3.23
C PHE A 91 4.66 -12.12 1.77
N VAL A 92 5.31 -11.43 0.84
CA VAL A 92 4.85 -11.31 -0.54
C VAL A 92 5.65 -12.20 -1.51
N THR A 93 5.10 -12.45 -2.71
CA THR A 93 5.82 -13.10 -3.81
C THR A 93 6.82 -12.16 -4.47
N GLU A 94 7.83 -12.67 -5.17
CA GLU A 94 8.78 -11.84 -5.95
C GLU A 94 8.08 -10.99 -7.03
N GLY A 95 6.98 -11.50 -7.59
CA GLY A 95 6.15 -10.75 -8.54
C GLY A 95 5.52 -9.53 -7.86
N CYS A 96 4.89 -9.76 -6.71
CA CYS A 96 4.28 -8.72 -5.89
C CYS A 96 5.29 -7.65 -5.45
N GLN A 97 6.51 -8.06 -5.06
CA GLN A 97 7.60 -7.13 -4.68
C GLN A 97 7.90 -6.16 -5.82
N LYS A 98 8.08 -6.67 -7.05
CA LYS A 98 8.40 -5.88 -8.24
C LYS A 98 7.24 -4.98 -8.65
N GLU A 99 6.01 -5.50 -8.64
CA GLU A 99 4.81 -4.74 -9.01
C GLU A 99 4.56 -3.54 -8.09
N ASN A 100 4.90 -3.68 -6.80
CA ASN A 100 4.75 -2.64 -5.79
C ASN A 100 6.04 -1.83 -5.52
N ALA A 101 7.11 -2.09 -6.28
CA ALA A 101 8.41 -1.42 -6.13
C ALA A 101 8.95 -1.49 -4.69
N LEU A 102 8.78 -2.62 -4.01
CA LEU A 102 9.24 -2.79 -2.63
C LEU A 102 10.77 -2.82 -2.56
N ASP A 103 11.43 -3.27 -3.62
CA ASP A 103 12.88 -3.45 -3.73
C ASP A 103 13.64 -2.16 -4.09
N ILE A 104 12.92 -1.04 -4.15
CA ILE A 104 13.46 0.27 -4.50
C ILE A 104 13.45 1.15 -3.25
N GLU A 105 14.61 1.74 -2.93
CA GLU A 105 14.74 2.76 -1.89
C GLU A 105 14.11 4.08 -2.37
N ILE A 106 13.20 4.62 -1.57
CA ILE A 106 12.41 5.83 -1.86
C ILE A 106 12.89 7.00 -0.99
N HIS A 107 13.57 6.75 0.13
CA HIS A 107 14.07 7.75 1.09
C HIS A 107 12.98 8.74 1.53
N ALA A 108 11.77 8.22 1.73
CA ALA A 108 10.63 8.99 2.17
C ALA A 108 10.41 8.79 3.67
N ASP A 109 10.77 9.83 4.43
CA ASP A 109 10.70 9.84 5.89
C ASP A 109 9.35 10.39 6.36
N PHE A 110 8.39 9.49 6.52
CA PHE A 110 7.19 9.76 7.31
C PHE A 110 6.71 8.47 7.96
N ASP A 111 6.06 8.61 9.11
CA ASP A 111 5.52 7.51 9.87
C ASP A 111 4.01 7.33 9.66
N SER A 112 3.55 6.12 9.92
CA SER A 112 2.14 5.78 10.05
C SER A 112 1.94 4.89 11.27
N LYS A 113 0.78 5.04 11.91
CA LYS A 113 0.30 4.14 12.96
C LYS A 113 -1.11 3.73 12.63
N GLY A 114 -1.38 2.43 12.58
CA GLY A 114 -2.68 1.91 12.24
C GLY A 114 -3.12 0.72 13.06
N THR A 115 -4.40 0.42 12.92
CA THR A 115 -5.07 -0.70 13.58
C THR A 115 -5.97 -1.41 12.60
N ILE A 116 -5.96 -2.74 12.65
CA ILE A 116 -6.94 -3.58 11.96
C ILE A 116 -8.24 -3.54 12.77
N GLU A 117 -9.34 -3.16 12.13
CA GLU A 117 -10.66 -3.14 12.77
C GLU A 117 -11.42 -4.45 12.47
N SER A 118 -11.32 -4.94 11.25
CA SER A 118 -11.90 -6.23 10.86
C SER A 118 -11.26 -6.81 9.60
N SER A 119 -11.36 -8.14 9.45
CA SER A 119 -10.92 -8.86 8.27
C SER A 119 -11.99 -9.85 7.82
N TYR A 120 -12.18 -10.00 6.52
CA TYR A 120 -13.17 -10.88 5.91
C TYR A 120 -12.51 -11.75 4.85
N GLN A 121 -12.87 -13.02 4.81
CA GLN A 121 -12.45 -13.95 3.76
C GLN A 121 -13.56 -14.08 2.72
N SER A 122 -13.19 -14.12 1.44
CA SER A 122 -14.11 -14.37 0.34
C SER A 122 -14.64 -15.80 0.36
N VAL A 123 -15.92 -15.97 0.03
CA VAL A 123 -16.55 -17.30 -0.05
C VAL A 123 -16.26 -17.96 -1.39
N SER A 124 -16.22 -17.16 -2.45
CA SER A 124 -15.97 -17.67 -3.80
C SER A 124 -14.51 -17.98 -4.05
N ASP A 125 -13.62 -17.41 -3.25
CA ASP A 125 -12.17 -17.60 -3.34
C ASP A 125 -11.57 -17.54 -1.91
N PRO A 126 -11.21 -18.69 -1.31
CA PRO A 126 -10.68 -18.72 0.05
C PRO A 126 -9.29 -18.10 0.18
N ASP A 127 -8.60 -17.80 -0.92
CA ASP A 127 -7.31 -17.12 -0.91
C ASP A 127 -7.45 -15.59 -1.01
N ASP A 128 -8.68 -15.06 -1.16
CA ASP A 128 -9.01 -13.63 -1.19
C ASP A 128 -9.51 -13.13 0.18
N PHE A 129 -8.93 -12.00 0.62
CA PHE A 129 -9.27 -11.34 1.87
C PHE A 129 -9.50 -9.83 1.68
N ILE A 130 -10.38 -9.28 2.52
CA ILE A 130 -10.63 -7.85 2.65
C ILE A 130 -10.34 -7.46 4.10
N VAL A 131 -9.52 -6.43 4.30
CA VAL A 131 -9.19 -5.89 5.61
C VAL A 131 -9.65 -4.43 5.69
N LEU A 132 -10.39 -4.12 6.75
CA LEU A 132 -10.79 -2.78 7.12
C LEU A 132 -9.96 -2.35 8.32
N GLY A 133 -9.50 -1.11 8.30
CA GLY A 133 -8.81 -0.55 9.44
C GLY A 133 -8.74 0.96 9.38
N ARG A 134 -7.95 1.50 10.30
CA ARG A 134 -7.71 2.92 10.44
C ARG A 134 -6.22 3.17 10.58
N GLU A 135 -5.74 4.25 10.00
CA GLU A 135 -4.39 4.74 10.23
C GLU A 135 -4.38 6.24 10.57
N GLU A 136 -3.30 6.66 11.21
CA GLU A 136 -2.88 8.05 11.35
C GLU A 136 -1.53 8.19 10.67
N SER A 137 -1.51 8.97 9.59
CA SER A 137 -0.30 9.27 8.85
C SER A 137 -0.31 10.74 8.45
N ARG A 138 0.86 11.39 8.50
CA ARG A 138 1.01 12.81 8.10
C ARG A 138 0.03 13.78 8.78
N GLY A 139 -0.36 13.48 10.02
CA GLY A 139 -1.25 14.32 10.83
C GLY A 139 -2.74 14.22 10.47
N ALA A 140 -3.14 13.22 9.68
CA ALA A 140 -4.54 12.95 9.35
C ALA A 140 -4.90 11.49 9.65
N SER A 141 -6.14 11.29 10.13
CA SER A 141 -6.67 9.95 10.33
C SER A 141 -7.51 9.52 9.13
N HIS A 142 -7.25 8.31 8.65
CA HIS A 142 -7.90 7.73 7.47
C HIS A 142 -8.41 6.33 7.79
N GLU A 143 -9.64 6.04 7.38
CA GLU A 143 -10.12 4.66 7.27
C GLU A 143 -9.61 4.08 5.95
N PHE A 144 -9.16 2.83 5.97
CA PHE A 144 -8.62 2.16 4.82
C PHE A 144 -9.29 0.82 4.57
N LEU A 145 -9.33 0.45 3.29
CA LEU A 145 -9.69 -0.88 2.84
C LEU A 145 -8.51 -1.47 2.07
N MET A 146 -8.12 -2.68 2.45
CA MET A 146 -7.08 -3.46 1.77
C MET A 146 -7.66 -4.78 1.25
N ASN A 147 -7.50 -5.03 -0.04
CA ASN A 147 -7.76 -6.35 -0.63
C ASN A 147 -6.44 -7.10 -0.71
N VAL A 148 -6.41 -8.38 -0.37
CA VAL A 148 -5.20 -9.22 -0.36
C VAL A 148 -5.53 -10.58 -0.98
N HIS A 149 -4.73 -11.03 -1.93
CA HIS A 149 -4.84 -12.35 -2.57
C HIS A 149 -3.60 -13.19 -2.26
N PHE A 150 -3.80 -14.43 -1.83
CA PHE A 150 -2.73 -15.37 -1.50
C PHE A 150 -2.47 -16.37 -2.64
N ILE A 151 -1.21 -16.79 -2.77
CA ILE A 151 -0.79 -17.97 -3.52
C ILE A 151 0.31 -18.70 -2.73
N ASN A 152 0.15 -20.01 -2.51
CA ASN A 152 1.15 -20.84 -1.84
C ASN A 152 1.71 -20.23 -0.53
N ASP A 153 0.81 -19.84 0.39
CA ASP A 153 1.14 -19.20 1.69
C ASP A 153 1.86 -17.84 1.60
N LYS A 154 1.95 -17.22 0.42
CA LYS A 154 2.45 -15.85 0.22
C LYS A 154 1.40 -14.95 -0.40
N ILE A 155 1.54 -13.64 -0.21
CA ILE A 155 0.66 -12.65 -0.83
C ILE A 155 1.13 -12.41 -2.28
N ASP A 156 0.26 -12.73 -3.23
CA ASP A 156 0.52 -12.52 -4.65
C ASP A 156 0.20 -11.10 -5.09
N SER A 157 -0.89 -10.54 -4.57
CA SER A 157 -1.28 -9.16 -4.85
C SER A 157 -2.06 -8.55 -3.71
N TYR A 158 -1.94 -7.23 -3.57
CA TYR A 158 -2.77 -6.47 -2.64
C TYR A 158 -3.15 -5.11 -3.24
N ASN A 159 -4.21 -4.51 -2.71
CA ASN A 159 -4.62 -3.16 -3.08
C ASN A 159 -5.12 -2.39 -1.88
N TYR A 160 -4.44 -1.28 -1.57
CA TYR A 160 -4.78 -0.37 -0.48
C TYR A 160 -5.52 0.87 -1.01
N LYS A 161 -6.59 1.28 -0.32
CA LYS A 161 -7.33 2.51 -0.63
C LYS A 161 -7.83 3.19 0.64
N TYR A 162 -7.73 4.51 0.70
CA TYR A 162 -8.49 5.30 1.66
C TYR A 162 -9.97 5.30 1.33
N MET A 163 -10.80 5.19 2.36
CA MET A 163 -12.24 5.37 2.25
C MET A 163 -12.55 6.86 2.22
N ARG A 164 -13.49 7.27 1.35
CA ARG A 164 -13.95 8.66 1.32
C ARG A 164 -14.66 8.98 2.63
N GLN A 165 -14.18 10.00 3.32
CA GLN A 165 -14.92 10.64 4.41
C GLN A 165 -16.02 11.49 3.76
N ASN A 166 -17.28 11.17 4.07
CA ASN A 166 -18.46 11.95 3.64
C ASN A 166 -18.66 13.17 4.53
#